data_AF-A0A0G3UZ52-F1
#
_entry.id   AF-A0A0G3UZ52-F1
#
_cell.length_a   1.000
_cell.length_b   1.000
_cell.length_c   1.000
_cell.angle_alpha   90.00
_cell.angle_beta   90.00
_cell.angle_gamma   90.00
#
_symmetry.space_group_name_H-M   'P 1'
#
loop_
_entity.id
_entity.type
_entity.pdbx_description
1 polymer ?
#
loop_
_entity_poly.entity_id
_entity_poly.type
_entity_poly.pdbx_seq_one_letter_code
_entity_poly.pdbx_strand_id
1 'polypeptide(L)'
;MSADGSLTVSIVSPRDGHEMGFVRWNADPAPAPGIPGDSLIAKDISPDGWAVEAELSNGRIASTRGHKAIYMKVASGNLPEGHKYKLRGCVVKGSERQCTQWRPVHA
;
A
#
# COMPACT_ATOMS: atom_id res chain seq x y z
N MET A 1 -8.72 11.66 -6.32
CA MET A 1 -8.63 11.45 -4.86
C MET A 1 -10.04 11.18 -4.40
N SER A 2 -10.26 10.09 -3.67
CA SER A 2 -11.57 9.81 -3.09
C SER A 2 -11.91 10.90 -2.06
N ALA A 3 -13.20 11.19 -1.88
CA ALA A 3 -13.67 12.30 -1.05
C ALA A 3 -13.29 12.17 0.44
N ASP A 4 -12.80 11.00 0.85
CA ASP A 4 -12.36 10.62 2.18
C ASP A 4 -10.84 10.75 2.41
N GLY A 5 -10.05 11.12 1.39
CA GLY A 5 -8.58 11.17 1.51
C GLY A 5 -7.88 9.83 1.32
N SER A 6 -8.62 8.74 1.12
CA SER A 6 -8.08 7.43 0.78
C SER A 6 -7.49 7.42 -0.63
N LEU A 7 -6.46 6.60 -0.82
CA LEU A 7 -5.81 6.44 -2.12
C LEU A 7 -5.41 4.99 -2.33
N THR A 8 -5.85 4.41 -3.45
CA THR A 8 -5.37 3.12 -3.93
C THR A 8 -4.41 3.35 -5.10
N VAL A 9 -3.26 2.68 -5.06
CA VAL A 9 -2.28 2.67 -6.14
C VAL A 9 -2.11 1.21 -6.58
N SER A 10 -2.50 0.92 -7.82
CA SER A 10 -2.26 -0.39 -8.42
C SER A 10 -0.77 -0.59 -8.65
N ILE A 11 -0.34 -1.82 -8.42
CA ILE A 11 1.03 -2.25 -8.58
C ILE A 11 1.06 -3.23 -9.75
N VAL A 12 1.88 -2.91 -10.74
CA VAL A 12 2.06 -3.73 -11.95
C VAL A 12 3.48 -4.24 -12.01
N SER A 13 3.65 -5.42 -12.59
CA SER A 13 4.96 -6.00 -12.80
C SER A 13 5.75 -5.13 -13.78
N PRO A 14 7.01 -4.81 -13.47
CA PRO A 14 7.85 -4.02 -14.37
C PRO A 14 8.34 -4.83 -15.59
N ARG A 15 8.14 -6.14 -15.61
CA ARG A 15 8.61 -7.02 -16.70
C ARG A 15 7.61 -7.14 -17.84
N ASP A 16 6.33 -7.25 -17.52
CA ASP A 16 5.25 -7.60 -18.44
C ASP A 16 3.97 -6.77 -18.22
N GLY A 17 3.95 -5.88 -17.22
CA GLY A 17 2.84 -4.96 -16.97
C GLY A 17 1.59 -5.59 -16.39
N HIS A 18 1.61 -6.88 -16.02
CA HIS A 18 0.45 -7.53 -15.40
C HIS A 18 0.20 -7.00 -13.98
N GLU A 19 -1.05 -7.10 -13.51
CA GLU A 19 -1.44 -6.62 -12.20
C GLU A 19 -0.91 -7.54 -11.08
N MET A 20 -0.10 -6.97 -10.19
CA MET A 20 0.49 -7.63 -9.02
C MET A 20 -0.40 -7.52 -7.80
N GLY A 21 -1.25 -6.51 -7.79
CA GLY A 21 -2.11 -6.14 -6.68
C GLY A 21 -2.11 -4.64 -6.49
N PHE A 22 -2.21 -4.20 -5.24
CA PHE A 22 -2.31 -2.78 -4.95
C PHE A 22 -1.78 -2.44 -3.56
N VAL A 23 -1.46 -1.17 -3.38
CA VAL A 23 -1.30 -0.55 -2.07
C VAL A 23 -2.42 0.45 -1.85
N ARG A 24 -2.88 0.58 -0.60
CA ARG A 24 -3.93 1.53 -0.26
C ARG A 24 -3.60 2.26 1.03
N TRP A 25 -3.79 3.57 0.99
CA TRP A 25 -4.00 4.40 2.18
C TRP A 25 -5.50 4.47 2.46
N ASN A 26 -5.88 4.11 3.68
CA ASN A 26 -7.24 4.15 4.18
C ASN A 26 -7.33 5.27 5.23
N ALA A 27 -7.83 6.44 4.83
CA ALA A 27 -7.96 7.60 5.71
C ALA A 27 -9.21 7.48 6.61
N ASP A 28 -9.24 8.24 7.70
CA ASP A 28 -10.42 8.47 8.56
C ASP A 28 -11.09 9.80 8.15
N PRO A 29 -12.41 10.06 8.33
CA PRO A 29 -13.45 9.35 9.09
C PRO A 29 -14.24 8.27 8.34
N ALA A 30 -13.90 7.93 7.10
CA ALA A 30 -14.66 6.96 6.28
C ALA A 30 -13.83 5.73 5.88
N PRO A 31 -13.33 4.94 6.84
CA PRO A 31 -12.48 3.80 6.55
C PRO A 31 -13.24 2.69 5.82
N ALA A 32 -12.53 1.90 5.00
CA ALA A 32 -13.09 0.69 4.41
C ALA A 32 -13.69 -0.25 5.48
N PRO A 33 -14.84 -0.92 5.22
CA PRO A 33 -15.48 -1.81 6.20
C PRO A 33 -14.51 -2.87 6.74
N GLY A 34 -14.33 -2.91 8.06
CA GLY A 34 -13.47 -3.88 8.73
C GLY A 34 -11.97 -3.56 8.73
N ILE A 35 -11.54 -2.43 8.18
CA ILE A 35 -10.17 -1.93 8.28
C ILE A 35 -10.20 -0.61 9.04
N PRO A 36 -9.40 -0.42 10.10
CA PRO A 36 -9.33 0.87 10.80
C PRO A 36 -8.97 2.03 9.86
N GLY A 37 -9.36 3.25 10.24
CA GLY A 37 -8.77 4.48 9.69
C GLY A 37 -7.25 4.49 9.86
N ASP A 38 -6.60 5.43 9.18
CA ASP A 38 -5.14 5.56 9.12
C ASP A 38 -4.41 4.24 8.86
N SER A 39 -4.94 3.42 7.97
CA SER A 39 -4.37 2.11 7.70
C SER A 39 -3.66 2.08 6.37
N LEU A 40 -2.44 1.55 6.39
CA LEU A 40 -1.64 1.28 5.22
C LEU A 40 -1.81 -0.19 4.84
N ILE A 41 -2.26 -0.44 3.62
CA ILE A 41 -2.62 -1.78 3.14
C ILE A 41 -1.72 -2.12 1.96
N ALA A 42 -1.18 -3.34 1.95
CA ALA A 42 -0.52 -3.95 0.79
C ALA A 42 -1.23 -5.25 0.47
N LYS A 43 -1.70 -5.41 -0.77
CA LYS A 43 -2.30 -6.64 -1.26
C LYS A 43 -1.52 -7.13 -2.46
N ASP A 44 -1.16 -8.39 -2.39
CA ASP A 44 -0.49 -9.13 -3.44
C ASP A 44 -1.40 -10.24 -3.93
N ILE A 45 -1.67 -10.24 -5.22
CA ILE A 45 -2.57 -11.19 -5.87
C ILE A 45 -1.84 -12.09 -6.87
N SER A 46 -0.56 -11.82 -7.17
CA SER A 46 0.17 -12.52 -8.24
C SER A 46 1.12 -13.58 -7.68
N PRO A 47 0.99 -14.87 -8.05
CA PRO A 47 1.89 -15.93 -7.61
C PRO A 47 3.19 -15.98 -8.44
N ASP A 48 3.80 -14.84 -8.74
CA ASP A 48 5.00 -14.72 -9.58
C ASP A 48 6.33 -14.63 -8.77
N GLY A 49 6.19 -14.72 -7.44
CA GLY A 49 7.28 -14.68 -6.47
C GLY A 49 7.81 -13.28 -6.17
N TRP A 50 7.17 -12.23 -6.66
CA TRP A 50 7.34 -10.89 -6.10
C TRP A 50 6.40 -10.70 -4.91
N ALA A 51 6.64 -9.63 -4.16
CA ALA A 51 5.78 -9.18 -3.10
C ALA A 51 5.44 -7.70 -3.29
N VAL A 52 4.29 -7.30 -2.76
CA VAL A 52 3.82 -5.92 -2.75
C VAL A 52 4.10 -5.29 -1.39
N GLU A 53 4.66 -4.10 -1.41
CA GLU A 53 5.00 -3.32 -0.22
C GLU A 53 4.44 -1.91 -0.34
N ALA A 54 3.69 -1.49 0.67
CA ALA A 54 3.20 -0.14 0.83
C ALA A 54 4.09 0.60 1.82
N GLU A 55 4.46 1.83 1.50
CA GLU A 55 5.20 2.70 2.40
C GLU A 55 4.54 4.06 2.55
N LEU A 56 4.52 4.53 3.79
CA LEU A 56 4.11 5.87 4.14
C LEU A 56 5.33 6.70 4.54
N SER A 57 5.31 8.01 4.24
CA SER A 57 6.44 8.92 4.48
C SER A 57 6.87 9.07 5.96
N ASN A 58 6.07 8.58 6.91
CA ASN A 58 6.43 8.52 8.34
C ASN A 58 7.22 7.26 8.73
N GLY A 59 7.54 6.38 7.77
CA GLY A 59 8.25 5.12 8.00
C GLY A 59 7.35 3.91 8.26
N ARG A 60 6.02 4.06 8.21
CA ARG A 60 5.09 2.92 8.27
C ARG A 60 5.19 2.09 6.99
N ILE A 61 5.31 0.77 7.15
CA ILE A 61 5.45 -0.18 6.05
C ILE A 61 4.45 -1.32 6.23
N ALA A 62 3.73 -1.66 5.17
CA ALA A 62 2.97 -2.90 5.07
C ALA A 62 3.54 -3.73 3.91
N SER A 63 4.02 -4.94 4.18
CA SER A 63 4.71 -5.76 3.18
C SER A 63 4.12 -7.17 3.14
N THR A 64 3.93 -7.72 1.93
CA THR A 64 3.55 -9.12 1.72
C THR A 64 4.75 -10.05 1.60
N ARG A 65 5.97 -9.52 1.75
CA ARG A 65 7.21 -10.29 1.64
C ARG A 65 7.21 -11.49 2.59
N GLY A 66 7.58 -12.66 2.05
CA GLY A 66 7.64 -13.92 2.80
C GLY A 66 6.31 -14.67 2.88
N HIS A 67 5.23 -14.11 2.33
CA HIS A 67 3.93 -14.78 2.23
C HIS A 67 3.67 -15.23 0.78
N LYS A 68 2.86 -16.29 0.62
CA LYS A 68 2.41 -16.74 -0.71
C LYS A 68 1.22 -15.88 -1.15
N ALA A 69 1.22 -15.38 -2.38
CA ALA A 69 0.03 -14.78 -2.98
C ALA A 69 -1.10 -15.82 -3.08
N ILE A 70 -2.38 -15.49 -2.92
CA ILE A 70 -3.00 -14.18 -2.63
C ILE A 70 -2.87 -13.82 -1.14
N TYR A 71 -2.27 -12.68 -0.82
CA TYR A 71 -2.07 -12.24 0.57
C TYR A 71 -2.30 -10.73 0.75
N MET A 72 -2.76 -10.34 1.93
CA MET A 72 -2.99 -8.95 2.29
C MET A 72 -2.36 -8.65 3.65
N LYS A 73 -1.60 -7.57 3.73
CA LYS A 73 -1.04 -7.03 4.96
C LYS A 73 -1.66 -5.67 5.24
N VAL A 74 -2.02 -5.46 6.51
CA VAL A 74 -2.50 -4.18 7.02
C VAL A 74 -1.54 -3.70 8.12
N ALA A 75 -1.11 -2.46 8.03
CA ALA A 75 -0.42 -1.74 9.09
C ALA A 75 -1.29 -0.55 9.51
N SER A 76 -1.99 -0.71 10.62
CA SER A 76 -2.83 0.31 11.23
C SER A 76 -2.06 1.14 12.25
N GLY A 77 -2.60 2.29 12.60
CA GLY A 77 -2.14 3.09 13.73
C GLY A 77 -2.57 4.53 13.56
N ASN A 78 -3.13 5.10 14.63
CA ASN A 78 -3.63 6.46 14.62
C ASN A 78 -2.53 7.45 14.23
N LEU A 79 -2.85 8.37 13.32
CA LEU A 79 -1.97 9.46 12.95
C LEU A 79 -2.60 10.80 13.34
N PRO A 80 -1.77 11.85 13.52
CA PRO A 80 -2.30 13.20 13.68
C PRO A 80 -3.12 13.62 12.45
N GLU A 81 -4.41 13.84 12.67
CA GLU A 81 -5.36 14.36 11.68
C GLU A 81 -4.86 15.67 11.02
N GLY A 82 -5.20 15.86 9.76
CA GLY A 82 -4.83 17.01 8.94
C GLY A 82 -3.37 17.03 8.49
N HIS A 83 -2.58 16.00 8.84
CA HIS A 83 -1.19 15.90 8.40
C HIS A 83 -1.10 15.31 6.99
N LYS A 84 -0.29 15.96 6.15
CA LYS A 84 -0.01 15.48 4.80
C LYS A 84 1.10 14.45 4.83
N TYR A 85 0.78 13.23 4.44
CA TYR A 85 1.74 12.16 4.23
C TYR A 85 1.91 11.89 2.74
N LYS A 86 2.86 11.00 2.42
CA LYS A 86 3.02 10.47 1.07
C LYS A 86 2.97 8.96 1.12
N LEU A 87 2.19 8.36 0.23
CA LEU A 87 2.12 6.94 -0.04
C LEU A 87 2.99 6.61 -1.25
N ARG A 88 3.71 5.49 -1.21
CA ARG A 88 4.20 4.82 -2.42
C ARG A 88 3.99 3.32 -2.29
N GLY A 89 3.87 2.65 -3.43
CA GLY A 89 3.94 1.20 -3.49
C GLY A 89 5.25 0.75 -4.10
N CYS A 90 5.71 -0.42 -3.71
CA CYS A 90 6.91 -1.05 -4.22
C CYS A 90 6.62 -2.53 -4.52
N VAL A 91 7.19 -3.03 -5.61
CA VAL A 91 7.36 -4.46 -5.85
C VAL A 91 8.74 -4.87 -5.35
N VAL A 92 8.81 -5.98 -4.62
CA VAL A 92 10.05 -6.50 -4.06
C VAL A 92 10.23 -7.98 -4.36
N LYS A 93 11.44 -8.38 -4.74
CA LYS A 93 11.82 -9.79 -4.94
C LYS A 93 13.28 -9.99 -4.59
N GLY A 94 13.55 -10.67 -3.48
CA GLY A 94 14.92 -10.80 -2.97
C GLY A 94 15.52 -9.43 -2.61
N SER A 95 16.55 -9.01 -3.35
CA SER A 95 17.15 -7.66 -3.26
C SER A 95 16.61 -6.68 -4.30
N GLU A 96 15.87 -7.16 -5.31
CA GLU A 96 15.23 -6.29 -6.30
C GLU A 96 14.07 -5.55 -5.66
N ARG A 97 14.02 -4.23 -5.89
CA ARG A 97 12.95 -3.36 -5.41
C ARG A 97 12.68 -2.27 -6.43
N GLN A 98 11.44 -2.14 -6.84
CA GLN A 98 11.00 -1.06 -7.73
C GLN A 98 9.78 -0.38 -7.13
N CYS A 99 9.79 0.95 -7.08
CA CYS A 99 8.76 1.71 -6.41
C CYS A 99 8.07 2.69 -7.35
N THR A 100 6.79 2.91 -7.11
CA THR A 100 6.05 4.01 -7.72
C THR A 100 6.56 5.35 -7.20
N GLN A 101 6.20 6.41 -7.92
CA GLN A 101 6.35 7.77 -7.39
C GLN A 101 5.53 7.94 -6.11
N TRP A 102 6.00 8.84 -5.24
CA TRP A 102 5.26 9.27 -4.07
C TRP A 102 3.96 9.98 -4.48
N ARG A 103 2.85 9.59 -3.86
CA ARG A 103 1.54 10.20 -4.01
C ARG A 103 1.11 10.84 -2.69
N PRO A 104 0.67 12.11 -2.68
CA PRO A 104 0.20 12.75 -1.45
C PRO A 104 -1.07 12.08 -0.94
N VAL A 105 -1.15 11.92 0.38
CA VAL A 105 -2.31 11.42 1.13
C VAL A 105 -2.47 12.23 2.43
N HIS A 106 -3.60 12.08 3.09
CA HIS A 106 -3.96 12.82 4.31
C HIS A 106 -4.42 11.81 5.36
N ALA A 107 -3.92 11.94 6.59
CA ALA A 107 -4.64 11.44 7.75
C ALA A 107 -5.76 12.45 8.02
#